data_AF-A0AAN6AUP9-F1
#
_entry.id   AF-A0AAN6AUP9-F1
#
_cell.length_a   1.000
_cell.length_b   1.000
_cell.length_c   1.000
_cell.angle_alpha   90.00
_cell.angle_beta   90.00
_cell.angle_gamma   90.00
#
_symmetry.space_group_name_H-M   'P 1'
#
loop_
_entity.id
_entity.type
_entity.pdbx_description
1 polymer ?
#
loop_
_entity_poly.entity_id
_entity_poly.type
_entity_poly.pdbx_seq_one_letter_code
_entity_poly.pdbx_strand_id
1 'polypeptide(L)'
;MINNKREFSATFVFFVIMAAIIYFLTDRYLFVEADVANSPLVLREFALHGISVLKDWTPTVDSWYFTIYPVHWVIFKIAGSDGLVPITIGTAIFSFAISVVAFLIARKYTNIMVAAISSLAITLLPAYTFTYGFAAHAFSHNSTNAFGVMAFIFALFSVHNRSITLMLASSFLCLLSSLSDPWFIASFYLPLIISVLILTYQDRKIAILSIPLIFGFAVYFSGFIQNYFSIPIHHIELIPVAEWAHNLWWSILIIGRMLNVFFIDNDLAYISSFLVAVAVSLLMLFKIKKFSLEIQFAVITL
;
A
#
# COMPACT_ATOMS: atom_id res chain seq x y z
N MET A 1 -23.57 5.73 2.00
CA MET A 1 -24.17 6.41 3.16
C MET A 1 -24.95 5.38 3.96
N ILE A 2 -24.71 5.33 5.27
CA ILE A 2 -25.41 4.46 6.21
C ILE A 2 -26.74 5.15 6.56
N ASN A 3 -27.87 4.56 6.19
CA ASN A 3 -29.14 5.29 6.15
C ASN A 3 -30.03 5.05 7.39
N ASN A 4 -29.63 4.19 8.33
CA ASN A 4 -30.37 3.93 9.58
C ASN A 4 -29.42 3.54 10.72
N LYS A 5 -29.78 3.89 11.97
CA LYS A 5 -29.07 3.51 13.21
C LYS A 5 -28.70 2.02 13.27
N ARG A 6 -29.59 1.13 12.80
CA ARG A 6 -29.31 -0.33 12.79
C ARG A 6 -28.17 -0.70 11.83
N GLU A 7 -28.12 -0.09 10.66
CA GLU A 7 -27.03 -0.30 9.68
C GLU A 7 -25.72 0.30 10.19
N PHE A 8 -25.78 1.43 10.90
CA PHE A 8 -24.63 2.03 11.57
C PHE A 8 -24.04 1.09 12.63
N SER A 9 -24.88 0.60 13.54
CA SER A 9 -24.45 -0.33 14.58
C SER A 9 -23.86 -1.60 13.99
N ALA A 10 -24.48 -2.17 12.94
CA ALA A 10 -23.96 -3.36 12.28
C ALA A 10 -22.61 -3.11 11.59
N THR A 11 -22.45 -1.97 10.91
CA THR A 11 -21.19 -1.58 10.25
C THR A 11 -20.08 -1.33 11.27
N PHE A 12 -20.41 -0.67 12.38
CA PHE A 12 -19.47 -0.44 13.47
C PHE A 12 -19.00 -1.76 14.11
N VAL A 13 -19.93 -2.67 14.43
CA VAL A 13 -19.61 -4.00 14.95
C VAL A 13 -18.74 -4.77 13.95
N PHE A 14 -19.04 -4.68 12.65
CA PHE A 14 -18.23 -5.29 11.60
C PHE A 14 -16.79 -4.75 11.60
N PHE A 15 -16.59 -3.44 11.70
CA PHE A 15 -15.26 -2.85 11.81
C PHE A 15 -14.52 -3.26 13.08
N VAL A 16 -15.20 -3.39 14.21
CA VAL A 16 -14.60 -3.91 15.45
C VAL A 16 -14.14 -5.35 15.27
N ILE A 17 -14.95 -6.20 14.63
CA ILE A 17 -14.58 -7.59 14.33
C ILE A 17 -13.37 -7.64 13.39
N MET A 18 -13.35 -6.83 12.33
CA MET A 18 -12.20 -6.74 11.42
C MET A 18 -10.93 -6.30 12.15
N ALA A 19 -11.02 -5.27 13.00
CA ALA A 19 -9.89 -4.82 13.80
C ALA A 19 -9.36 -5.92 14.72
N ALA A 20 -10.26 -6.68 15.36
CA ALA A 20 -9.88 -7.81 16.22
C ALA A 20 -9.21 -8.95 15.43
N ILE A 21 -9.72 -9.30 14.24
CA ILE A 21 -9.11 -10.31 13.35
C ILE A 21 -7.71 -9.85 12.92
N ILE A 22 -7.58 -8.61 12.44
CA ILE A 22 -6.29 -8.08 11.98
C ILE A 22 -5.28 -7.98 13.12
N TYR A 23 -5.72 -7.55 14.31
CA TYR A 23 -4.87 -7.56 15.49
C TYR A 23 -4.41 -8.98 15.82
N PHE A 24 -5.33 -9.96 15.87
CA PHE A 24 -5.00 -11.35 16.16
C PHE A 24 -4.03 -11.94 15.15
N LEU A 25 -4.23 -11.69 13.85
CA LEU A 25 -3.32 -12.14 12.79
C LEU A 25 -1.95 -11.47 12.91
N THR A 26 -1.91 -10.15 13.14
CA THR A 26 -0.65 -9.43 13.36
C THR A 26 0.08 -9.96 14.58
N ASP A 27 -0.59 -10.09 15.74
CA ASP A 27 -0.01 -10.62 16.97
C ASP A 27 0.53 -12.05 16.80
N ARG A 28 -0.21 -12.89 16.07
CA ARG A 28 0.15 -14.30 15.86
C ARG A 28 1.40 -14.48 15.00
N TYR A 29 1.59 -13.61 14.01
CA TYR A 29 2.59 -13.81 12.95
C TYR A 29 3.65 -12.70 12.85
N LEU A 30 3.53 -11.60 13.60
CA LEU A 30 4.59 -10.59 13.71
C LEU A 30 5.79 -11.19 14.45
N PHE A 31 6.88 -11.39 13.72
CA PHE A 31 8.14 -11.85 14.29
C PHE A 31 8.99 -10.66 14.73
N VAL A 32 9.66 -10.77 15.88
CA VAL A 32 10.58 -9.73 16.35
C VAL A 32 11.89 -9.84 15.58
N GLU A 33 12.10 -8.92 14.66
CA GLU A 33 13.30 -8.79 13.83
C GLU A 33 13.81 -7.34 13.83
N ALA A 34 14.90 -7.08 13.10
CA ALA A 34 15.61 -5.81 13.16
C ALA A 34 14.72 -4.64 12.71
N ASP A 35 13.89 -4.82 11.68
CA ASP A 35 12.99 -3.79 11.17
C ASP A 35 11.98 -3.39 12.25
N VAL A 36 11.41 -4.39 12.93
CA VAL A 36 10.45 -4.19 14.03
C VAL A 36 11.08 -3.45 15.21
N ALA A 37 12.35 -3.76 15.52
CA ALA A 37 13.09 -3.13 16.60
C ALA A 37 13.50 -1.68 16.28
N ASN A 38 13.55 -1.27 15.01
CA ASN A 38 13.97 0.09 14.64
C ASN A 38 13.02 1.18 15.14
N SER A 39 11.70 0.95 15.10
CA SER A 39 10.72 1.92 15.60
C SER A 39 10.95 2.36 17.06
N PRO A 40 11.00 1.45 18.06
CA PRO A 40 11.24 1.86 19.44
C PRO A 40 12.62 2.49 19.63
N LEU A 41 13.67 2.00 18.95
CA LEU A 41 15.02 2.54 19.07
C LEU A 41 15.10 3.98 18.55
N VAL A 42 14.71 4.20 17.29
CA VAL A 42 14.77 5.52 16.66
C VAL A 42 13.90 6.52 17.39
N LEU A 43 12.71 6.12 17.86
CA LEU A 43 11.81 7.03 18.56
C LEU A 43 12.27 7.37 19.99
N ARG A 44 12.96 6.45 20.68
CA ARG A 44 13.62 6.75 21.97
C ARG A 44 14.73 7.78 21.79
N GLU A 45 15.60 7.54 20.81
CA GLU A 45 16.67 8.48 20.50
C GLU A 45 16.08 9.84 20.09
N PHE A 46 15.06 9.85 19.24
CA PHE A 46 14.37 11.08 18.84
C PHE A 46 13.75 11.81 20.04
N ALA A 47 13.23 11.11 21.04
CA ALA A 47 12.72 11.73 22.26
C ALA A 47 13.83 12.36 23.13
N LEU A 48 15.04 11.80 23.11
CA LEU A 48 16.19 12.27 23.89
C LEU A 48 16.95 13.41 23.19
N HIS A 49 17.13 13.30 21.87
CA HIS A 49 18.03 14.13 21.09
C HIS A 49 17.32 14.93 19.98
N GLY A 50 16.04 14.69 19.74
CA GLY A 50 15.25 15.41 18.73
C GLY A 50 15.66 15.05 17.30
N ILE A 51 15.49 16.01 16.38
CA ILE A 51 15.74 15.83 14.94
C ILE A 51 17.20 15.55 14.62
N SER A 52 18.16 15.86 15.52
CA SER A 52 19.58 15.59 15.27
C SER A 52 19.87 14.10 15.07
N VAL A 53 19.07 13.21 15.68
CA VAL A 53 19.17 11.76 15.50
C VAL A 53 19.08 11.36 14.04
N LEU A 54 18.29 12.06 13.23
CA LEU A 54 18.15 11.73 11.80
C LEU A 54 19.45 11.99 11.02
N LYS A 55 20.40 12.75 11.57
CA LYS A 55 21.71 12.99 10.96
C LYS A 55 22.76 11.99 11.42
N ASP A 56 22.65 11.53 12.66
CA ASP A 56 23.61 10.59 13.29
C ASP A 56 23.23 9.13 13.03
N TRP A 57 21.93 8.85 12.91
CA TRP A 57 21.40 7.59 12.45
C TRP A 57 21.54 7.52 10.93
N THR A 58 22.33 6.57 10.43
CA THR A 58 22.47 6.30 9.00
C THR A 58 21.46 5.21 8.62
N PRO A 59 20.23 5.55 8.19
CA PRO A 59 19.23 4.54 7.89
C PRO A 59 19.62 3.77 6.63
N THR A 60 19.00 2.60 6.45
CA THR A 60 18.95 1.94 5.15
C THR A 60 18.09 2.75 4.18
N VAL A 61 18.05 2.33 2.91
CA VAL A 61 17.23 2.99 1.88
C VAL A 61 15.74 2.99 2.28
N ASP A 62 15.29 1.92 2.95
CA ASP A 62 14.00 1.75 3.59
C ASP A 62 14.02 2.25 5.04
N SER A 63 14.05 3.58 5.21
CA SER A 63 14.16 4.23 6.53
C SER A 63 12.86 4.28 7.33
N TRP A 64 11.70 4.17 6.67
CA TRP A 64 10.34 4.31 7.21
C TRP A 64 10.03 5.63 7.95
N TYR A 65 10.88 6.64 7.81
CA TYR A 65 10.81 7.92 8.53
C TYR A 65 9.49 8.65 8.35
N PHE A 66 8.86 8.57 7.17
CA PHE A 66 7.63 9.30 6.85
C PHE A 66 6.38 8.42 6.78
N THR A 67 6.51 7.10 7.03
CA THR A 67 5.38 6.16 7.00
C THR A 67 5.12 5.52 8.35
N ILE A 68 6.03 4.66 8.85
CA ILE A 68 5.82 3.87 10.07
C ILE A 68 6.03 4.71 11.32
N TYR A 69 7.18 5.40 11.41
CA TYR A 69 7.61 6.04 12.65
C TYR A 69 6.65 7.11 13.16
N PRO A 70 6.05 7.98 12.32
CA PRO A 70 5.08 8.96 12.80
C PRO A 70 3.83 8.30 13.40
N VAL A 71 3.38 7.18 12.83
CA VAL A 71 2.23 6.42 13.33
C VAL A 71 2.59 5.74 14.65
N HIS A 72 3.73 5.05 14.71
CA HIS A 72 4.20 4.38 15.91
C HIS A 72 4.44 5.36 17.05
N TRP A 73 4.97 6.56 16.78
CA TRP A 73 5.16 7.59 17.79
C TRP A 73 3.85 8.00 18.46
N VAL A 74 2.78 8.19 17.69
CA VAL A 74 1.45 8.50 18.24
C VAL A 74 0.95 7.33 19.11
N ILE A 75 1.08 6.09 18.65
CA ILE A 75 0.64 4.91 19.38
C ILE A 75 1.43 4.71 20.68
N PHE A 76 2.76 4.86 20.64
CA PHE A 76 3.61 4.73 21.83
C PHE A 76 3.29 5.79 22.87
N LYS A 77 3.02 7.03 22.43
CA LYS A 77 2.60 8.11 23.32
C LYS A 77 1.25 7.85 23.98
N ILE A 78 0.29 7.29 23.25
CA ILE A 78 -1.03 6.92 23.79
C ILE A 78 -0.90 5.75 24.78
N ALA A 79 -0.09 4.75 24.45
CA ALA A 79 0.09 3.56 25.27
C ALA A 79 1.02 3.78 26.48
N GLY A 80 1.82 4.86 26.48
CA GLY A 80 2.86 5.09 27.49
C GLY A 80 3.98 4.04 27.45
N SER A 81 4.13 3.31 26.34
CA SER A 81 5.07 2.21 26.16
C SER A 81 5.38 2.02 24.68
N ASP A 82 6.58 1.56 24.37
CA ASP A 82 7.06 1.18 23.05
C ASP A 82 7.36 -0.33 22.95
N GLY A 83 6.69 -1.12 23.81
CA GLY A 83 6.77 -2.58 23.79
C GLY A 83 6.02 -3.23 22.62
N LEU A 84 5.98 -4.56 22.63
CA LEU A 84 5.43 -5.36 21.53
C LEU A 84 3.94 -5.07 21.24
N VAL A 85 3.13 -4.84 22.26
CA VAL A 85 1.68 -4.58 22.08
C VAL A 85 1.43 -3.26 21.31
N PRO A 86 2.00 -2.10 21.72
CA PRO A 86 1.94 -0.88 20.92
C PRO A 86 2.45 -1.04 19.48
N ILE A 87 3.54 -1.78 19.27
CA ILE A 87 4.09 -2.07 17.92
C ILE A 87 3.09 -2.87 17.09
N THR A 88 2.49 -3.89 17.69
CA THR A 88 1.48 -4.76 17.04
C THR A 88 0.28 -3.94 16.61
N ILE A 89 -0.22 -3.05 17.48
CA ILE A 89 -1.32 -2.12 17.16
C ILE A 89 -0.91 -1.18 16.02
N GLY A 90 0.30 -0.60 16.10
CA GLY A 90 0.84 0.30 15.09
C GLY A 90 0.98 -0.35 13.72
N THR A 91 1.33 -1.63 13.65
CA THR A 91 1.43 -2.39 12.41
C THR A 91 0.03 -2.79 11.89
N ALA A 92 -0.86 -3.23 12.79
CA ALA A 92 -2.23 -3.64 12.46
C ALA A 92 -3.08 -2.50 11.87
N ILE A 93 -2.81 -1.24 12.27
CA ILE A 93 -3.61 -0.09 11.83
C ILE A 93 -3.55 0.11 10.30
N PHE A 94 -2.43 -0.24 9.67
CA PHE A 94 -2.25 -0.10 8.23
C PHE A 94 -3.18 -1.06 7.46
N SER A 95 -3.18 -2.35 7.82
CA SER A 95 -4.09 -3.34 7.24
C SER A 95 -5.56 -3.02 7.54
N PHE A 96 -5.84 -2.51 8.74
CA PHE A 96 -7.19 -2.07 9.11
C PHE A 96 -7.66 -0.91 8.23
N ALA A 97 -6.81 0.11 8.04
CA ALA A 97 -7.12 1.26 7.19
C ALA A 97 -7.44 0.83 5.75
N ILE A 98 -6.62 -0.05 5.16
CA ILE A 98 -6.87 -0.60 3.82
C ILE A 98 -8.23 -1.29 3.76
N SER A 99 -8.52 -2.15 4.74
CA SER A 99 -9.74 -2.96 4.76
C SER A 99 -11.00 -2.11 4.91
N VAL A 100 -10.96 -1.08 5.78
CA VAL A 100 -12.06 -0.11 5.94
C VAL A 100 -12.28 0.67 4.65
N VAL A 101 -11.20 1.16 4.05
CA VAL A 101 -11.27 1.92 2.81
C VAL A 101 -11.85 1.07 1.67
N ALA A 102 -11.42 -0.17 1.54
CA ALA A 102 -11.96 -1.12 0.56
C ALA A 102 -13.46 -1.37 0.78
N PHE A 103 -13.90 -1.53 2.04
CA PHE A 103 -15.32 -1.64 2.38
C PHE A 103 -16.10 -0.39 1.92
N LEU A 104 -15.61 0.81 2.23
CA LEU A 104 -16.29 2.06 1.90
C LEU A 104 -16.41 2.27 0.39
N ILE A 105 -15.36 1.95 -0.38
CA ILE A 105 -15.38 2.00 -1.84
C ILE A 105 -16.35 0.96 -2.39
N ALA A 106 -16.24 -0.30 -1.99
CA ALA A 106 -17.14 -1.36 -2.46
C ALA A 106 -18.60 -1.03 -2.13
N ARG A 107 -18.87 -0.48 -0.94
CA ARG A 107 -20.22 -0.08 -0.51
C ARG A 107 -20.81 1.06 -1.33
N LYS A 108 -19.98 1.91 -1.95
CA LYS A 108 -20.43 2.96 -2.86
C LYS A 108 -21.02 2.40 -4.15
N TYR A 109 -20.48 1.28 -4.64
CA TYR A 109 -20.85 0.70 -5.94
C TYR A 109 -21.65 -0.61 -5.84
N THR A 110 -21.74 -1.20 -4.65
CA THR A 110 -22.37 -2.50 -4.41
C THR A 110 -23.20 -2.51 -3.12
N ASN A 111 -23.90 -3.62 -2.87
CA ASN A 111 -24.63 -3.80 -1.62
C ASN A 111 -23.69 -4.09 -0.43
N ILE A 112 -24.21 -3.96 0.79
CA ILE A 112 -23.41 -4.11 2.02
C ILE A 112 -22.78 -5.49 2.17
N MET A 113 -23.46 -6.55 1.72
CA MET A 113 -22.97 -7.92 1.83
C MET A 113 -21.76 -8.12 0.91
N VAL A 114 -21.82 -7.64 -0.34
CA VAL A 114 -20.69 -7.69 -1.28
C VAL A 114 -19.51 -6.88 -0.72
N ALA A 115 -19.76 -5.67 -0.24
CA ALA A 115 -18.72 -4.85 0.38
C ALA A 115 -18.07 -5.52 1.60
N ALA A 116 -18.89 -6.13 2.47
CA ALA A 116 -18.40 -6.87 3.63
C ALA A 116 -17.53 -8.05 3.22
N ILE A 117 -17.98 -8.89 2.29
CA ILE A 117 -17.22 -10.05 1.78
C ILE A 117 -15.89 -9.61 1.16
N SER A 118 -15.90 -8.58 0.30
CA SER A 118 -14.68 -8.07 -0.31
C SER A 118 -13.68 -7.53 0.73
N SER A 119 -14.16 -6.77 1.72
CA SER A 119 -13.30 -6.26 2.79
C SER A 119 -12.80 -7.35 3.74
N LEU A 120 -13.60 -8.39 3.98
CA LEU A 120 -13.21 -9.54 4.79
C LEU A 120 -12.10 -10.35 4.10
N ALA A 121 -12.18 -10.53 2.78
CA ALA A 121 -11.09 -11.15 2.02
C ALA A 121 -9.78 -10.39 2.23
N ILE A 122 -9.80 -9.06 2.17
CA ILE A 122 -8.63 -8.20 2.42
C ILE A 122 -8.16 -8.27 3.88
N THR A 123 -9.09 -8.37 4.84
CA THR A 123 -8.81 -8.51 6.28
C THR A 123 -8.04 -9.80 6.59
N LEU A 124 -8.23 -10.85 5.79
CA LEU A 124 -7.61 -12.17 5.97
C LEU A 124 -6.31 -12.35 5.19
N LEU A 125 -6.06 -11.53 4.16
CA LEU A 125 -4.80 -11.53 3.40
C LEU A 125 -3.52 -11.35 4.24
N PRO A 126 -3.52 -10.60 5.37
CA PRO A 126 -2.35 -10.49 6.22
C PRO A 126 -1.73 -11.84 6.60
N ALA A 127 -2.53 -12.89 6.86
CA ALA A 127 -1.99 -14.21 7.22
C ALA A 127 -0.98 -14.75 6.18
N TYR A 128 -1.25 -14.49 4.90
CA TYR A 128 -0.33 -14.83 3.81
C TYR A 128 0.89 -13.91 3.79
N THR A 129 0.68 -12.59 3.89
CA THR A 129 1.78 -11.62 3.88
C THR A 129 2.67 -11.70 5.10
N PHE A 130 2.26 -12.36 6.19
CA PHE A 130 3.12 -12.57 7.35
C PHE A 130 3.94 -13.86 7.29
N THR A 131 3.63 -14.80 6.38
CA THR A 131 4.18 -16.18 6.47
C THR A 131 4.97 -16.64 5.25
N TYR A 132 4.96 -15.92 4.12
CA TYR A 132 5.55 -16.42 2.89
C TYR A 132 6.43 -15.41 2.12
N GLY A 133 7.70 -15.78 1.98
CA GLY A 133 8.64 -15.21 1.02
C GLY A 133 8.89 -13.72 1.20
N PHE A 134 9.13 -13.02 0.09
CA PHE A 134 9.38 -11.57 0.05
C PHE A 134 8.24 -10.71 0.62
N ALA A 135 7.02 -11.28 0.73
CA ALA A 135 5.90 -10.59 1.37
C ALA A 135 6.00 -10.56 2.90
N ALA A 136 6.79 -11.45 3.52
CA ALA A 136 6.92 -11.68 4.97
C ALA A 136 7.66 -10.58 5.76
N HIS A 137 7.61 -9.33 5.29
CA HIS A 137 8.06 -8.13 6.02
C HIS A 137 6.87 -7.21 6.27
N ALA A 138 5.86 -7.75 6.96
CA ALA A 138 4.59 -7.06 7.17
C ALA A 138 4.72 -5.73 7.95
N PHE A 139 5.79 -5.56 8.73
CA PHE A 139 6.10 -4.30 9.39
C PHE A 139 6.25 -3.16 8.37
N SER A 140 7.11 -3.35 7.35
CA SER A 140 7.37 -2.36 6.31
C SER A 140 6.32 -2.36 5.21
N HIS A 141 5.99 -3.54 4.66
CA HIS A 141 5.14 -3.65 3.49
C HIS A 141 3.66 -3.33 3.75
N ASN A 142 3.13 -3.51 4.96
CA ASN A 142 1.76 -3.07 5.26
C ASN A 142 1.64 -1.55 5.20
N SER A 143 2.67 -0.82 5.65
CA SER A 143 2.69 0.64 5.54
C SER A 143 2.74 1.07 4.06
N THR A 144 3.62 0.46 3.26
CA THR A 144 3.75 0.72 1.82
C THR A 144 2.43 0.48 1.08
N ASN A 145 1.74 -0.62 1.39
CA ASN A 145 0.42 -0.92 0.84
C ASN A 145 -0.65 0.09 1.30
N ALA A 146 -0.65 0.49 2.58
CA ALA A 146 -1.66 1.42 3.09
C ALA A 146 -1.52 2.81 2.47
N PHE A 147 -0.30 3.33 2.43
CA PHE A 147 -0.01 4.59 1.75
C PHE A 147 -0.24 4.49 0.23
N GLY A 148 0.03 3.33 -0.37
CA GLY A 148 -0.20 3.08 -1.80
C GLY A 148 -1.68 3.14 -2.15
N VAL A 149 -2.52 2.48 -1.36
CA VAL A 149 -3.98 2.54 -1.49
C VAL A 149 -4.51 3.96 -1.27
N MET A 150 -4.00 4.69 -0.26
CA MET A 150 -4.40 6.08 -0.04
C MET A 150 -4.03 6.98 -1.23
N ALA A 151 -2.80 6.88 -1.73
CA ALA A 151 -2.35 7.63 -2.90
C ALA A 151 -3.19 7.29 -4.13
N PHE A 152 -3.43 6.01 -4.38
CA PHE A 152 -4.30 5.54 -5.46
C PHE A 152 -5.71 6.14 -5.39
N ILE A 153 -6.31 6.22 -4.20
CA ILE A 153 -7.65 6.76 -4.02
C ILE A 153 -7.70 8.26 -4.28
N PHE A 154 -6.69 9.00 -3.79
CA PHE A 154 -6.58 10.42 -4.10
C PHE A 154 -6.42 10.65 -5.61
N ALA A 155 -5.60 9.84 -6.29
CA ALA A 155 -5.46 9.89 -7.74
C ALA A 155 -6.76 9.51 -8.46
N LEU A 156 -7.47 8.47 -8.02
CA LEU A 156 -8.75 8.04 -8.58
C LEU A 156 -9.81 9.14 -8.48
N PHE A 157 -9.96 9.74 -7.29
CA PHE A 157 -10.88 10.87 -7.11
C PHE A 157 -10.41 12.14 -7.81
N SER A 158 -9.10 12.32 -7.98
CA SER A 158 -8.56 13.40 -8.79
C SER A 158 -8.97 13.24 -10.26
N VAL A 159 -8.84 12.05 -10.84
CA VAL A 159 -9.26 11.76 -12.22
C VAL A 159 -10.77 11.94 -12.37
N HIS A 160 -11.56 11.40 -11.43
CA HIS A 160 -13.02 11.52 -11.44
C HIS A 160 -13.50 12.98 -11.38
N ASN A 161 -12.96 13.76 -10.43
CA ASN A 161 -13.38 15.14 -10.18
C ASN A 161 -12.56 16.18 -10.95
N ARG A 162 -11.56 15.75 -11.74
CA ARG A 162 -10.54 16.60 -12.38
C ARG A 162 -9.85 17.56 -11.41
N SER A 163 -9.55 17.10 -10.20
CA SER A 163 -9.04 17.93 -9.12
C SER A 163 -7.52 17.85 -9.00
N ILE A 164 -6.84 18.94 -9.35
CA ILE A 164 -5.38 19.04 -9.18
C ILE A 164 -4.96 18.94 -7.71
N THR A 165 -5.78 19.44 -6.78
CA THR A 165 -5.51 19.39 -5.34
C THR A 165 -5.44 17.95 -4.83
N LEU A 166 -6.38 17.09 -5.27
CA LEU A 166 -6.33 15.67 -4.92
C LEU A 166 -5.11 14.98 -5.54
N MET A 167 -4.68 15.40 -6.73
CA MET A 167 -3.46 14.86 -7.34
C MET A 167 -2.18 15.32 -6.63
N LEU A 168 -2.15 16.56 -6.14
CA LEU A 168 -1.07 17.06 -5.29
C LEU A 168 -0.99 16.25 -3.99
N ALA A 169 -2.13 15.94 -3.36
CA ALA A 169 -2.17 15.07 -2.19
C ALA A 169 -1.66 13.66 -2.51
N SER A 170 -2.08 13.07 -3.63
CA SER A 170 -1.56 11.77 -4.11
C SER A 170 -0.05 11.83 -4.34
N SER A 171 0.45 12.84 -5.05
CA SER A 171 1.88 12.97 -5.35
C SER A 171 2.71 13.18 -4.09
N PHE A 172 2.21 13.98 -3.13
CA PHE A 172 2.86 14.18 -1.85
C PHE A 172 2.97 12.87 -1.05
N LEU A 173 1.90 12.07 -0.99
CA LEU A 173 1.94 10.75 -0.36
C LEU A 173 2.91 9.82 -1.09
N CYS A 174 2.92 9.83 -2.42
CA CYS A 174 3.86 9.03 -3.21
C CYS A 174 5.31 9.43 -2.91
N LEU A 175 5.61 10.73 -2.82
CA LEU A 175 6.94 11.23 -2.48
C LEU A 175 7.37 10.78 -1.09
N LEU A 176 6.56 11.04 -0.06
CA LEU A 176 6.89 10.64 1.33
C LEU A 176 7.07 9.13 1.47
N SER A 177 6.22 8.36 0.81
CA SER A 177 6.28 6.90 0.85
C SER A 177 7.51 6.37 0.12
N SER A 178 7.87 6.95 -1.03
CA SER A 178 9.08 6.57 -1.78
C SER A 178 10.37 6.93 -1.03
N LEU A 179 10.37 8.02 -0.28
CA LEU A 179 11.49 8.40 0.61
C LEU A 179 11.62 7.48 1.82
N SER A 180 10.54 6.83 2.22
CA SER A 180 10.47 5.92 3.38
C SER A 180 10.75 4.48 2.98
N ASP A 181 10.27 4.08 1.82
CA ASP A 181 10.39 2.74 1.25
C ASP A 181 10.47 2.86 -0.30
N PRO A 182 11.64 2.59 -0.91
CA PRO A 182 11.82 2.69 -2.37
C PRO A 182 10.96 1.69 -3.16
N TRP A 183 10.51 0.59 -2.54
CA TRP A 183 9.63 -0.40 -3.17
C TRP A 183 8.31 0.24 -3.62
N PHE A 184 7.87 1.29 -2.92
CA PHE A 184 6.69 2.07 -3.28
C PHE A 184 6.72 2.60 -4.72
N ILE A 185 7.90 2.90 -5.26
CA ILE A 185 8.05 3.48 -6.59
C ILE A 185 7.55 2.51 -7.65
N ALA A 186 8.03 1.27 -7.61
CA ALA A 186 7.67 0.24 -8.56
C ALA A 186 6.24 -0.25 -8.33
N SER A 187 5.82 -0.37 -7.06
CA SER A 187 4.50 -0.91 -6.70
C SER A 187 3.35 0.07 -6.96
N PHE A 188 3.54 1.38 -6.76
CA PHE A 188 2.45 2.36 -6.82
C PHE A 188 2.79 3.62 -7.63
N TYR A 189 3.94 4.27 -7.37
CA TYR A 189 4.17 5.61 -7.93
C TYR A 189 4.26 5.59 -9.47
N LEU A 190 5.07 4.69 -10.02
CA LEU A 190 5.24 4.57 -11.47
C LEU A 190 3.95 4.10 -12.17
N PRO A 191 3.23 3.06 -11.67
CA PRO A 191 1.90 2.70 -12.19
C PRO A 191 0.91 3.87 -12.23
N LEU A 192 0.88 4.73 -11.20
CA LEU A 192 0.00 5.91 -11.18
C LEU A 192 0.36 6.90 -12.29
N ILE A 193 1.66 7.21 -12.46
CA ILE A 193 2.13 8.11 -13.53
C ILE A 193 1.75 7.55 -14.89
N ILE A 194 2.06 6.28 -15.14
CA ILE A 194 1.77 5.59 -16.42
C ILE A 194 0.27 5.63 -16.70
N SER A 195 -0.57 5.34 -15.70
CA SER A 195 -2.02 5.31 -15.86
C SER A 195 -2.60 6.67 -16.26
N VAL A 196 -2.16 7.77 -15.62
CA VAL A 196 -2.59 9.13 -15.99
C VAL A 196 -2.13 9.49 -17.41
N LEU A 197 -0.90 9.12 -17.77
CA LEU A 197 -0.37 9.36 -19.12
C LEU A 197 -1.14 8.58 -20.19
N ILE A 198 -1.48 7.31 -19.94
CA ILE A 198 -2.30 6.50 -20.84
C ILE A 198 -3.69 7.14 -21.03
N LEU A 199 -4.32 7.61 -19.96
CA LEU A 199 -5.63 8.27 -20.06
C LEU A 199 -5.59 9.62 -20.78
N THR A 200 -4.43 10.29 -20.81
CA THR A 200 -4.24 11.54 -21.54
C THR A 200 -4.45 11.38 -23.05
N TYR A 201 -4.19 10.18 -23.60
CA TYR A 201 -4.49 9.87 -25.00
C TYR A 201 -6.00 9.89 -25.30
N GLN A 202 -6.84 9.59 -24.31
CA GLN A 202 -8.30 9.58 -24.46
C GLN A 202 -8.92 10.95 -24.13
N ASP A 203 -8.46 11.61 -23.07
CA ASP A 203 -8.92 12.95 -22.69
C ASP A 203 -7.74 13.85 -22.31
N ARG A 204 -7.38 14.74 -23.24
CA ARG A 204 -6.27 15.69 -23.06
C ARG A 204 -6.45 16.62 -21.87
N LYS A 205 -7.66 16.82 -21.36
CA LYS A 205 -7.90 17.67 -20.18
C LYS A 205 -7.32 17.06 -18.89
N ILE A 206 -7.08 15.74 -18.88
CA ILE A 206 -6.46 15.02 -17.76
C ILE A 206 -4.93 15.24 -17.72
N ALA A 207 -4.32 15.68 -18.82
CA ALA A 207 -2.87 15.85 -18.91
C ALA A 207 -2.28 16.69 -17.77
N ILE A 208 -3.02 17.71 -17.31
CA ILE A 208 -2.59 18.56 -16.19
C ILE A 208 -2.40 17.79 -14.87
N LEU A 209 -3.09 16.66 -14.70
CA LEU A 209 -2.96 15.80 -13.53
C LEU A 209 -1.67 14.97 -13.54
N SER A 210 -0.96 14.83 -14.67
CA SER A 210 0.35 14.16 -14.65
C SER A 210 1.43 15.05 -14.03
N ILE A 211 1.27 16.37 -14.08
CA ILE A 211 2.27 17.35 -13.64
C ILE A 211 2.66 17.15 -12.17
N PRO A 212 1.72 17.09 -11.19
CA PRO A 212 2.11 16.87 -9.80
C PRO A 212 2.86 15.56 -9.58
N LEU A 213 2.42 14.47 -10.23
CA LEU A 213 3.05 13.16 -10.08
C LEU A 213 4.48 13.15 -10.65
N ILE A 214 4.67 13.68 -11.86
CA ILE A 214 5.99 13.80 -12.50
C ILE A 214 6.91 14.71 -11.69
N PHE A 215 6.38 15.84 -11.18
CA PHE A 215 7.17 16.75 -10.35
C PHE A 215 7.63 16.09 -9.05
N GLY A 216 6.74 15.42 -8.31
CA GLY A 216 7.13 14.71 -7.09
C GLY A 216 8.12 13.58 -7.36
N PHE A 217 7.96 12.87 -8.50
CA PHE A 217 8.90 11.84 -8.94
C PHE A 217 10.28 12.44 -9.23
N ALA A 218 10.33 13.57 -9.95
CA ALA A 218 11.59 14.28 -10.20
C ALA A 218 12.25 14.78 -8.90
N VAL A 219 11.47 15.26 -7.93
CA VAL A 219 11.98 15.64 -6.60
C VAL A 219 12.60 14.43 -5.90
N TYR A 220 11.94 13.27 -5.90
CA TYR A 220 12.51 12.05 -5.33
C TYR A 220 13.84 11.68 -6.02
N PHE A 221 13.88 11.65 -7.36
CA PHE A 221 15.07 11.27 -8.12
C PHE A 221 16.21 12.28 -8.04
N SER A 222 15.93 13.54 -7.69
CA SER A 222 16.98 14.53 -7.47
C SER A 222 17.91 14.18 -6.28
N GLY A 223 17.46 13.31 -5.38
CA GLY A 223 18.19 12.96 -4.16
C GLY A 223 18.27 14.10 -3.13
N PHE A 224 17.64 15.25 -3.40
CA PHE A 224 17.77 16.44 -2.54
C PHE A 224 17.27 16.19 -1.11
N ILE A 225 16.11 15.56 -0.96
CA ILE A 225 15.52 15.28 0.36
C ILE A 225 16.32 14.20 1.08
N GLN A 226 16.70 13.15 0.36
CA GLN A 226 17.50 12.05 0.89
C GLN A 226 18.83 12.56 1.44
N ASN A 227 19.56 13.38 0.68
CA ASN A 227 20.81 14.01 1.11
C ASN A 227 20.63 14.90 2.34
N TYR A 228 19.52 15.63 2.45
CA TYR A 228 19.24 16.48 3.61
C TYR A 228 19.06 15.68 4.91
N PHE A 229 18.46 14.49 4.81
CA PHE A 229 18.20 13.58 5.94
C PHE A 229 19.21 12.43 6.06
N SER A 230 20.34 12.49 5.34
CA SER A 230 21.34 11.41 5.30
C SER A 230 20.75 10.03 4.93
N ILE A 231 19.66 9.99 4.17
CA ILE A 231 19.04 8.76 3.67
C ILE A 231 19.83 8.32 2.42
N PRO A 232 20.21 7.03 2.30
CA PRO A 232 20.85 6.53 1.08
C PRO A 232 19.97 6.73 -0.16
N ILE A 233 20.56 7.17 -1.27
CA ILE A 233 19.85 7.33 -2.54
C ILE A 233 19.70 5.96 -3.20
N HIS A 234 18.46 5.58 -3.53
CA HIS A 234 18.20 4.40 -4.35
C HIS A 234 18.39 4.73 -5.83
N HIS A 235 19.14 3.90 -6.54
CA HIS A 235 19.30 4.00 -7.98
C HIS A 235 18.44 2.93 -8.66
N ILE A 236 17.64 3.34 -9.65
CA ILE A 236 16.97 2.39 -10.53
C ILE A 236 18.01 1.86 -11.51
N GLU A 237 18.25 0.55 -11.45
CA GLU A 237 19.16 -0.15 -12.35
C GLU A 237 18.38 -1.21 -13.14
N LEU A 238 18.74 -1.36 -14.43
CA LEU A 238 18.22 -2.45 -15.23
C LEU A 238 18.97 -3.73 -14.86
N ILE A 239 18.24 -4.70 -14.32
CA ILE A 239 18.79 -6.02 -14.02
C ILE A 239 19.10 -6.79 -15.33
N PRO A 240 20.05 -7.74 -15.31
CA PRO A 240 20.37 -8.57 -16.46
C PRO A 240 19.15 -9.30 -17.02
N VAL A 241 19.05 -9.44 -18.35
CA VAL A 241 17.92 -10.12 -19.01
C VAL A 241 17.74 -11.56 -18.51
N ALA A 242 18.82 -12.24 -18.09
CA ALA A 242 18.76 -13.57 -17.49
C ALA A 242 17.89 -13.61 -16.21
N GLU A 243 17.93 -12.55 -15.39
CA GLU A 243 17.15 -12.43 -14.16
C GLU A 243 15.66 -12.14 -14.44
N TRP A 244 15.33 -11.66 -15.65
CA TRP A 244 13.95 -11.30 -15.98
C TRP A 244 13.04 -12.53 -16.00
N ALA A 245 13.53 -13.65 -16.54
CA ALA A 245 12.79 -14.91 -16.56
C ALA A 245 12.55 -15.44 -15.14
N HIS A 246 13.55 -15.30 -14.25
CA HIS A 246 13.44 -15.70 -12.85
C HIS A 246 12.40 -14.85 -12.11
N ASN A 247 12.44 -13.53 -12.27
CA ASN A 247 11.48 -12.62 -11.65
C ASN A 247 10.06 -12.78 -12.21
N LEU A 248 9.92 -13.05 -13.50
CA LEU A 248 8.63 -13.35 -14.11
C LEU A 248 8.04 -14.64 -13.51
N TRP A 249 8.85 -15.69 -13.39
CA TRP A 249 8.43 -16.95 -12.76
C TRP A 249 7.97 -16.74 -11.31
N TRP A 250 8.76 -16.01 -10.50
CA TRP A 250 8.37 -15.67 -9.14
C TRP A 250 7.12 -14.82 -9.07
N SER A 251 6.93 -13.87 -9.97
CA SER A 251 5.72 -13.05 -10.03
C SER A 251 4.48 -13.90 -10.27
N ILE A 252 4.57 -14.88 -11.19
CA ILE A 252 3.49 -15.84 -11.45
C ILE A 252 3.15 -16.63 -10.18
N LEU A 253 4.16 -17.18 -9.51
CA LEU A 253 3.95 -17.97 -8.30
C LEU A 253 3.40 -17.13 -7.13
N ILE A 254 3.92 -15.91 -6.92
CA ILE A 254 3.47 -15.03 -5.83
C ILE A 254 2.03 -14.60 -6.04
N ILE A 255 1.67 -14.09 -7.22
CA ILE A 255 0.28 -13.68 -7.53
C ILE A 255 -0.65 -14.88 -7.44
N GLY A 256 -0.23 -16.02 -7.99
CA GLY A 256 -0.97 -17.27 -7.94
C GLY A 256 -1.22 -17.75 -6.50
N ARG A 257 -0.21 -17.63 -5.64
CA ARG A 257 -0.29 -18.01 -4.23
C ARG A 257 -1.11 -17.03 -3.39
N MET A 258 -1.06 -15.73 -3.68
CA MET A 258 -1.93 -14.72 -3.05
C MET A 258 -3.41 -15.00 -3.29
N LEU A 259 -3.76 -15.50 -4.47
CA LEU A 259 -5.14 -15.81 -4.85
C LEU A 259 -5.55 -17.24 -4.48
N ASN A 260 -4.59 -18.18 -4.48
CA ASN A 260 -4.71 -19.64 -4.33
C ASN A 260 -6.15 -20.16 -4.35
N VAL A 261 -6.76 -20.13 -5.54
CA VAL A 261 -8.19 -20.45 -5.73
C VAL A 261 -8.50 -21.90 -5.35
N PHE A 262 -7.48 -22.76 -5.37
CA PHE A 262 -7.60 -24.19 -5.10
C PHE A 262 -7.28 -24.57 -3.65
N PHE A 263 -6.75 -23.64 -2.84
CA PHE A 263 -6.33 -23.88 -1.45
C PHE A 263 -5.33 -25.05 -1.29
N ILE A 264 -4.46 -25.26 -2.29
CA ILE A 264 -3.44 -26.32 -2.30
C ILE A 264 -2.05 -25.68 -2.37
N ASP A 265 -1.10 -26.17 -1.58
CA ASP A 265 0.30 -25.70 -1.60
C ASP A 265 1.11 -26.45 -2.65
N ASN A 266 1.03 -25.99 -3.90
CA ASN A 266 1.79 -26.55 -5.03
C ASN A 266 1.89 -25.54 -6.19
N ASP A 267 3.02 -25.53 -6.89
CA ASP A 267 3.29 -24.63 -8.02
C ASP A 267 2.22 -24.69 -9.13
N LEU A 268 1.69 -25.87 -9.46
CA LEU A 268 0.65 -26.01 -10.48
C LEU A 268 -0.66 -25.32 -10.06
N ALA A 269 -1.01 -25.37 -8.77
CA ALA A 269 -2.18 -24.70 -8.24
C ALA A 269 -2.00 -23.16 -8.27
N TYR A 270 -0.78 -22.69 -7.99
CA TYR A 270 -0.42 -21.28 -8.07
C TYR A 270 -0.46 -20.76 -9.51
N ILE A 271 0.15 -21.48 -10.45
CA ILE A 271 0.11 -21.12 -11.88
C ILE A 271 -1.34 -21.07 -12.36
N SER A 272 -2.16 -22.06 -11.99
CA SER A 272 -3.58 -22.08 -12.37
C SER A 272 -4.35 -20.88 -11.79
N SER A 273 -4.09 -20.53 -10.54
CA SER A 273 -4.68 -19.35 -9.88
C SER A 273 -4.24 -18.04 -10.55
N PHE A 274 -2.97 -17.94 -10.94
CA PHE A 274 -2.46 -16.81 -11.71
C PHE A 274 -3.15 -16.69 -13.08
N LEU A 275 -3.33 -17.80 -13.80
CA LEU A 275 -4.03 -17.80 -15.09
C LEU A 275 -5.48 -17.33 -14.97
N VAL A 276 -6.18 -17.70 -13.89
CA VAL A 276 -7.51 -17.17 -13.58
C VAL A 276 -7.47 -15.65 -13.40
N ALA A 277 -6.48 -15.14 -12.65
CA ALA A 277 -6.30 -13.71 -12.44
C ALA A 277 -6.08 -12.97 -13.77
N VAL A 278 -5.17 -13.47 -14.61
CA VAL A 278 -4.89 -12.92 -15.94
C VAL A 278 -6.14 -12.93 -16.81
N ALA A 279 -6.90 -14.02 -16.83
CA ALA A 279 -8.14 -14.10 -17.59
C ALA A 279 -9.16 -13.05 -17.14
N VAL A 280 -9.33 -12.86 -15.83
CA VAL A 280 -10.21 -11.82 -15.27
C VAL A 280 -9.72 -10.42 -15.64
N SER A 281 -8.43 -10.13 -15.48
CA SER A 281 -7.85 -8.82 -15.83
C SER A 281 -7.97 -8.52 -17.31
N LEU A 282 -7.72 -9.50 -18.20
CA LEU A 282 -7.91 -9.34 -19.64
C LEU A 282 -9.38 -9.08 -19.99
N LEU A 283 -10.33 -9.79 -19.37
CA LEU A 283 -11.76 -9.54 -19.56
C LEU A 283 -12.16 -8.12 -19.16
N MET A 284 -11.57 -7.58 -18.09
CA MET A 284 -11.77 -6.19 -17.67
C MET A 284 -11.17 -5.20 -18.68
N LEU A 285 -9.95 -5.45 -19.16
CA LEU A 285 -9.28 -4.64 -20.18
C LEU A 285 -10.04 -4.64 -21.51
N PHE A 286 -10.59 -5.77 -21.96
CA PHE A 286 -11.42 -5.82 -23.18
C PHE A 286 -12.68 -4.95 -23.08
N LYS A 287 -13.20 -4.75 -21.88
CA LYS A 287 -14.37 -3.92 -21.62
C LYS A 287 -14.00 -2.48 -21.24
N ILE A 288 -12.72 -2.12 -21.21
CA ILE A 288 -12.25 -0.85 -20.63
C ILE A 288 -12.92 0.38 -21.24
N LYS A 289 -13.09 0.41 -22.56
CA LYS A 289 -13.73 1.54 -23.26
C LYS A 289 -15.21 1.75 -22.90
N LYS A 290 -15.86 0.74 -22.31
CA LYS A 290 -17.25 0.82 -21.85
C LYS A 290 -17.34 1.37 -20.42
N PHE A 291 -16.22 1.50 -19.72
CA PHE A 291 -16.19 1.98 -18.36
C PHE A 291 -16.01 3.50 -18.29
N SER A 292 -16.47 4.09 -17.20
CA SER A 292 -16.17 5.47 -16.88
C SER A 292 -14.67 5.67 -16.70
N LEU A 293 -14.19 6.88 -16.94
CA LEU A 293 -12.77 7.23 -16.92
C LEU A 293 -12.07 6.82 -15.62
N GLU A 294 -12.73 6.98 -14.46
CA GLU A 294 -12.18 6.55 -13.18
C GLU A 294 -12.06 5.02 -13.05
N ILE A 295 -12.98 4.26 -13.63
CA ILE A 295 -12.87 2.79 -13.66
C ILE A 295 -11.76 2.38 -14.63
N GLN A 296 -11.60 3.07 -15.76
CA GLN A 296 -10.45 2.84 -16.65
C GLN A 296 -9.13 3.11 -15.94
N PHE A 297 -9.03 4.22 -15.20
CA PHE A 297 -7.87 4.52 -14.36
C PHE A 297 -7.56 3.39 -13.39
N ALA A 298 -8.58 2.92 -12.65
CA ALA A 298 -8.42 1.84 -11.69
C ALA A 298 -7.92 0.54 -12.33
N VAL A 299 -8.46 0.16 -13.49
CA VAL A 299 -8.09 -1.07 -14.22
C VAL A 299 -6.70 -0.99 -14.85
N ILE A 300 -6.22 0.20 -15.22
CA ILE A 300 -4.87 0.37 -15.78
C ILE A 300 -3.80 0.40 -14.67
N THR A 301 -4.16 0.92 -13.49
CA THR A 301 -3.22 1.10 -12.38
C THR A 301 -2.96 -0.19 -11.61
N LEU A 302 -3.99 -1.03 -11.43
CA LEU A 302 -3.98 -2.26 -10.64
C LEU A 302 -3.79 -3.50 -11.53
#